data_AF-A0A519N8H6-F1
#
_entry.id   AF-A0A519N8H6-F1
#
_cell.length_a   1.000
_cell.length_b   1.000
_cell.length_c   1.000
_cell.angle_alpha   90.00
_cell.angle_beta   90.00
_cell.angle_gamma   90.00
#
_symmetry.space_group_name_H-M   'P 1'
#
loop_
_entity.id
_entity.type
_entity.pdbx_description
1 polymer ?
#
loop_
_entity_poly.entity_id
_entity_poly.type
_entity_poly.pdbx_seq_one_letter_code
_entity_poly.pdbx_strand_id
1 'polypeptide(L)'
;MKSIICVLFLLICLGSKAQVDAKLSSVEVSDETAQLIRNDIAKMTAELNSSKDKAKIHKDRGMKYLAINEFDNAVADYTKLIESSAKDAAHGYFFRGLSKKLSGKFYAISACDDMKRAKELGYDSDSTNWEGILQMCGF
;
A
#
# COMPACT_ATOMS: atom_id res chain seq x y z
N MET A 1 -16.97 32.85 -23.04
CA MET A 1 -17.99 32.55 -24.08
C MET A 1 -17.29 32.22 -25.39
N LYS A 2 -17.15 30.92 -25.69
CA LYS A 2 -17.11 30.36 -27.05
C LYS A 2 -17.71 28.96 -26.93
N SER A 3 -19.03 28.89 -26.98
CA SER A 3 -19.77 27.63 -27.18
C SER A 3 -20.05 27.52 -28.67
N ILE A 4 -19.62 26.43 -29.32
CA ILE A 4 -20.40 25.80 -30.39
C ILE A 4 -20.30 24.29 -30.18
N ILE A 5 -21.48 23.73 -29.95
CA ILE A 5 -21.85 22.33 -29.83
C ILE A 5 -21.98 21.73 -31.22
N CYS A 6 -21.52 20.49 -31.42
CA CYS A 6 -21.98 19.51 -32.41
C CYS A 6 -21.10 18.26 -32.20
N VAL A 7 -21.57 17.06 -31.87
CA VAL A 7 -22.79 16.37 -32.30
C VAL A 7 -23.22 15.40 -31.20
N LEU A 8 -24.47 15.53 -30.79
CA LEU A 8 -25.25 14.47 -30.16
C LEU A 8 -25.50 13.36 -31.20
N PHE A 9 -24.90 12.19 -31.01
CA PHE A 9 -25.45 10.95 -31.57
C PHE A 9 -26.32 10.32 -30.49
N LEU A 10 -27.62 10.29 -30.78
CA LEU A 10 -28.67 9.65 -29.99
C LEU A 10 -28.44 8.13 -29.90
N LEU A 11 -28.50 7.64 -28.66
CA LEU A 11 -29.05 6.37 -28.18
C LEU A 11 -29.40 5.31 -29.25
N ILE A 12 -28.76 4.14 -29.17
CA ILE A 12 -29.36 2.84 -28.77
C ILE A 12 -28.24 1.80 -28.77
N CYS A 13 -27.94 1.23 -27.59
CA CYS A 13 -27.76 -0.20 -27.36
C CYS A 13 -27.60 -0.41 -25.85
N LEU A 14 -28.57 -1.12 -25.28
CA LEU A 14 -28.59 -1.58 -23.90
C LEU A 14 -27.34 -2.41 -23.57
N GLY A 15 -26.80 -2.19 -22.37
CA GLY A 15 -26.08 -3.21 -21.62
C GLY A 15 -24.72 -3.62 -22.16
N SER A 16 -23.67 -2.90 -21.78
CA SER A 16 -22.31 -3.43 -21.75
C SER A 16 -21.51 -2.69 -20.70
N LYS A 17 -21.58 -3.19 -19.44
CA LYS A 17 -20.49 -3.28 -18.43
C LYS A 17 -19.40 -2.17 -18.37
N ALA A 18 -19.67 -0.94 -18.78
CA ALA A 18 -18.66 0.12 -18.85
C ALA A 18 -18.88 1.23 -17.82
N GLN A 19 -19.96 1.15 -17.02
CA GLN A 19 -20.29 2.16 -16.02
C GLN A 19 -20.35 1.62 -14.58
N VAL A 20 -19.85 0.42 -14.32
CA VAL A 20 -19.83 -0.15 -12.95
C VAL A 20 -18.45 -0.56 -12.44
N ASP A 21 -17.40 -0.51 -13.27
CA ASP A 21 -16.06 -0.97 -12.87
C ASP A 21 -15.09 0.16 -12.47
N ALA A 22 -15.55 1.41 -12.35
CA ALA A 22 -14.70 2.57 -12.05
C ALA A 22 -15.01 3.27 -10.72
N LYS A 23 -15.63 2.58 -9.75
CA LYS A 23 -15.93 3.13 -8.41
C LYS A 23 -15.19 2.39 -7.29
N LEU A 24 -13.96 1.98 -7.56
CA LEU A 24 -12.99 1.55 -6.53
C LEU A 24 -11.54 1.93 -6.88
N SER A 25 -11.32 2.96 -7.71
CA SER A 25 -9.98 3.49 -8.00
C SER A 25 -9.65 4.62 -7.03
N SER A 26 -8.66 4.36 -6.17
CA SER A 26 -7.70 5.30 -5.56
C SER A 26 -8.19 6.70 -5.18
N VAL A 27 -8.18 6.99 -3.88
CA VAL A 27 -7.91 8.36 -3.42
C VAL A 27 -6.56 8.76 -4.02
N GLU A 28 -6.56 9.54 -5.09
CA GLU A 28 -5.35 10.12 -5.64
C GLU A 28 -4.84 11.14 -4.61
N VAL A 29 -3.67 10.86 -4.04
CA VAL A 29 -3.00 11.80 -3.13
C VAL A 29 -2.62 13.02 -3.95
N SER A 30 -3.11 14.21 -3.56
CA SER A 30 -2.78 15.45 -4.26
C SER A 30 -1.28 15.68 -4.28
N ASP A 31 -0.77 16.35 -5.33
CA ASP A 31 0.67 16.63 -5.47
C ASP A 31 1.25 17.36 -4.26
N GLU A 32 0.49 18.28 -3.68
CA GLU A 32 0.86 18.99 -2.46
C GLU A 32 1.02 18.03 -1.26
N THR A 33 0.07 17.11 -1.09
CA THR A 33 0.13 16.11 -0.02
C THR A 33 1.28 15.13 -0.24
N ALA A 34 1.51 14.70 -1.48
CA ALA A 34 2.63 13.83 -1.82
C ALA A 34 3.98 14.52 -1.57
N GLN A 35 4.07 15.83 -1.82
CA GLN A 35 5.28 16.60 -1.50
C GLN A 35 5.51 16.71 0.01
N LEU A 36 4.46 16.94 0.80
CA LEU A 36 4.56 16.93 2.26
C LEU A 36 5.05 15.57 2.77
N ILE A 37 4.49 14.48 2.24
CA ILE A 37 4.93 13.11 2.58
C ILE A 37 6.40 12.89 2.20
N ARG A 38 6.84 13.36 1.03
CA ARG A 38 8.27 13.29 0.62
C ARG A 38 9.19 14.06 1.57
N ASN A 39 8.76 15.23 2.03
CA ASN A 39 9.52 16.02 3.01
C ASN A 39 9.63 15.27 4.36
N ASP A 40 8.55 14.65 4.82
CA ASP A 40 8.56 13.82 6.03
C ASP A 40 9.53 12.64 5.88
N ILE A 41 9.50 11.94 4.75
CA ILE A 41 10.41 10.82 4.43
C ILE A 41 11.87 11.28 4.45
N ALA A 42 12.18 12.45 3.88
CA ALA A 42 13.53 13.00 3.88
C ALA A 42 14.03 13.28 5.31
N LYS A 43 13.17 13.85 6.16
CA LYS A 43 13.47 14.08 7.58
C LYS A 43 13.74 12.77 8.32
N MET A 44 12.85 11.78 8.18
CA MET A 44 13.01 10.44 8.77
C MET A 44 14.31 9.77 8.33
N THR A 45 14.70 9.94 7.07
CA THR A 45 15.94 9.38 6.52
C THR A 45 17.18 9.98 7.18
N ALA A 46 17.18 11.30 7.43
CA ALA A 46 18.27 11.96 8.15
C ALA A 46 18.35 11.48 9.62
N GLU A 47 17.21 11.33 10.28
CA GLU A 47 17.11 10.89 11.68
C GLU A 47 17.58 9.44 11.91
N LEU A 48 17.44 8.58 10.91
CA LEU A 48 17.72 7.14 10.99
C LEU A 48 19.18 6.82 11.39
N ASN A 49 20.13 7.68 11.01
CA ASN A 49 21.55 7.49 11.31
C ASN A 49 21.87 7.72 12.79
N SER A 50 21.16 8.65 13.43
CA SER A 50 21.37 9.05 14.83
C SER A 50 20.38 8.44 15.83
N SER A 51 19.28 7.85 15.35
CA SER A 51 18.22 7.35 16.22
C SER A 51 18.57 6.03 16.91
N LYS A 52 18.20 5.94 18.19
CA LYS A 52 18.22 4.69 18.97
C LYS A 52 16.99 3.80 18.69
N ASP A 53 15.91 4.37 18.16
CA ASP A 53 14.67 3.67 17.83
C ASP A 53 14.47 3.62 16.30
N LYS A 54 15.36 2.88 15.63
CA LYS A 54 15.32 2.72 14.17
C LYS A 54 14.12 1.91 13.70
N ALA A 55 13.64 0.98 14.52
CA ALA A 55 12.46 0.17 14.23
C ALA A 55 11.24 1.06 14.03
N LYS A 56 10.96 1.99 14.95
CA LYS A 56 9.86 2.94 14.79
C LYS A 56 9.98 3.78 13.51
N ILE A 57 11.18 4.27 13.21
CA ILE A 57 11.40 5.08 11.99
C ILE A 57 11.14 4.25 10.73
N HIS A 58 11.64 3.01 10.65
CA HIS A 58 11.37 2.13 9.52
C HIS A 58 9.87 1.84 9.36
N LYS A 59 9.16 1.59 10.47
CA LYS A 59 7.70 1.39 10.45
C LYS A 59 6.98 2.60 9.87
N ASP A 60 7.25 3.79 10.42
CA ASP A 60 6.55 5.02 10.04
C ASP A 60 6.91 5.45 8.60
N ARG A 61 8.18 5.31 8.19
CA ARG A 61 8.64 5.64 6.85
C ARG A 61 8.08 4.67 5.79
N GLY A 62 7.98 3.38 6.11
CA GLY A 62 7.31 2.39 5.26
C GLY A 62 5.84 2.73 4.98
N MET A 63 5.11 3.19 6.00
CA MET A 63 3.73 3.65 5.86
C MET A 63 3.62 4.88 4.94
N LYS A 64 4.57 5.82 5.07
CA LYS A 64 4.63 7.02 4.21
C LYS A 64 4.92 6.64 2.76
N TYR A 65 5.84 5.71 2.52
CA TYR A 65 6.11 5.20 1.17
C TYR A 65 4.89 4.50 0.55
N LEU A 66 4.16 3.69 1.33
CA LEU A 66 2.89 3.10 0.89
C LEU A 66 1.88 4.17 0.45
N ALA A 67 1.75 5.26 1.21
CA ALA A 67 0.80 6.33 0.91
C ALA A 67 1.08 7.06 -0.41
N ILE A 68 2.33 7.05 -0.90
CA ILE A 68 2.72 7.65 -2.18
C ILE A 68 3.06 6.59 -3.25
N ASN A 69 2.60 5.35 -3.06
CA ASN A 69 2.80 4.23 -3.98
C ASN A 69 4.27 3.85 -4.26
N GLU A 70 5.20 4.22 -3.39
CA GLU A 70 6.61 3.82 -3.47
C GLU A 70 6.83 2.46 -2.81
N PHE A 71 6.22 1.43 -3.41
CA PHE A 71 6.10 0.10 -2.80
C PHE A 71 7.44 -0.60 -2.52
N ASP A 72 8.43 -0.46 -3.40
CA ASP A 72 9.74 -1.09 -3.20
C ASP A 72 10.46 -0.51 -1.96
N ASN A 73 10.34 0.80 -1.74
CA ASN A 73 10.91 1.47 -0.58
C ASN A 73 10.19 1.04 0.71
N ALA A 74 8.85 0.89 0.65
CA ALA A 74 8.08 0.33 1.75
C ALA A 74 8.52 -1.11 2.08
N VAL A 75 8.73 -1.96 1.08
CA VAL A 75 9.23 -3.34 1.27
C VAL A 75 10.59 -3.35 1.98
N ALA A 76 11.51 -2.46 1.57
CA ALA A 76 12.83 -2.34 2.20
C ALA A 76 12.71 -1.92 3.67
N ASP A 77 11.87 -0.93 3.97
CA ASP A 77 11.66 -0.45 5.34
C ASP A 77 11.01 -1.51 6.24
N TYR A 78 9.98 -2.19 5.78
CA TYR A 78 9.37 -3.27 6.56
C TYR A 78 10.30 -4.48 6.73
N THR A 79 11.21 -4.72 5.79
CA THR A 79 12.26 -5.74 5.95
C THR A 79 13.20 -5.36 7.11
N LYS A 80 13.63 -4.09 7.18
CA LYS A 80 14.43 -3.60 8.31
C LYS A 80 13.68 -3.61 9.63
N LEU A 81 12.37 -3.35 9.63
CA LEU A 81 11.54 -3.49 10.83
C LEU A 81 11.54 -4.93 11.36
N ILE A 82 11.30 -5.91 10.49
CA ILE A 82 11.29 -7.33 10.84
C ILE A 82 12.65 -7.79 11.38
N GLU A 83 13.75 -7.32 10.78
CA GLU A 83 15.12 -7.64 11.22
C GLU A 83 15.46 -7.06 12.60
N SER A 84 14.85 -5.95 13.00
CA SER A 84 15.26 -5.17 14.18
C SER A 84 14.30 -5.23 15.37
N SER A 85 13.04 -5.59 15.16
CA SER A 85 12.03 -5.63 16.23
C SER A 85 11.17 -6.88 16.14
N ALA A 86 11.42 -7.86 17.03
CA ALA A 86 10.55 -9.01 17.19
C ALA A 86 9.13 -8.60 17.62
N LYS A 87 9.00 -7.51 18.38
CA LYS A 87 7.71 -6.96 18.84
C LYS A 87 6.86 -6.42 17.68
N ASP A 88 7.47 -5.75 16.71
CA ASP A 88 6.77 -5.17 15.57
C ASP A 88 6.78 -6.10 14.34
N ALA A 89 7.36 -7.30 14.45
CA ALA A 89 7.51 -8.23 13.33
C ALA A 89 6.16 -8.58 12.67
N ALA A 90 5.10 -8.81 13.47
CA ALA A 90 3.77 -9.10 12.95
C ALA A 90 3.26 -8.00 12.00
N HIS A 91 3.42 -6.74 12.41
CA HIS A 91 3.08 -5.56 11.61
C HIS A 91 3.99 -5.45 10.38
N GLY A 92 5.30 -5.64 10.54
CA GLY A 92 6.25 -5.61 9.44
C GLY A 92 5.94 -6.65 8.36
N TYR A 93 5.63 -7.88 8.74
CA TYR A 93 5.23 -8.92 7.79
C TYR A 93 3.96 -8.53 7.03
N PHE A 94 2.92 -8.06 7.72
CA PHE A 94 1.66 -7.67 7.06
C PHE A 94 1.89 -6.58 6.01
N PHE A 95 2.53 -5.49 6.39
CA PHE A 95 2.71 -4.35 5.48
C PHE A 95 3.78 -4.59 4.42
N ARG A 96 4.77 -5.47 4.65
CA ARG A 96 5.66 -5.93 3.58
C ARG A 96 4.91 -6.75 2.54
N GLY A 97 4.04 -7.67 2.99
CA GLY A 97 3.18 -8.46 2.10
C GLY A 97 2.23 -7.58 1.29
N LEU A 98 1.61 -6.59 1.94
CA LEU A 98 0.76 -5.60 1.27
C LEU A 98 1.56 -4.78 0.22
N SER A 99 2.73 -4.27 0.59
CA SER A 99 3.59 -3.51 -0.32
C SER A 99 4.01 -4.33 -1.54
N LYS A 100 4.43 -5.59 -1.32
CA LYS A 100 4.73 -6.56 -2.38
C LYS A 100 3.55 -6.77 -3.31
N LYS A 101 2.34 -6.99 -2.77
CA LYS A 101 1.11 -7.18 -3.54
C LYS A 101 0.79 -5.95 -4.40
N LEU A 102 0.87 -4.76 -3.82
CA LEU A 102 0.56 -3.50 -4.50
C LEU A 102 1.61 -3.12 -5.56
N SER A 103 2.87 -3.54 -5.39
CA SER A 103 3.94 -3.26 -6.35
C SER A 103 3.69 -3.84 -7.75
N GLY A 104 2.81 -4.84 -7.89
CA GLY A 104 2.48 -5.49 -9.17
C GLY A 104 3.62 -6.28 -9.81
N LYS A 105 4.85 -6.20 -9.27
CA LYS A 105 6.00 -7.04 -9.61
C LYS A 105 5.76 -8.42 -9.01
N PHE A 106 6.25 -9.50 -9.66
CA PHE A 106 5.98 -10.92 -9.36
C PHE A 106 6.30 -11.40 -7.92
N TYR A 107 5.65 -10.83 -6.92
CA TYR A 107 5.82 -11.12 -5.50
C TYR A 107 4.63 -11.89 -4.92
N ALA A 108 3.66 -12.31 -5.74
CA ALA A 108 2.39 -12.88 -5.29
C ALA A 108 2.58 -13.98 -4.22
N ILE A 109 3.52 -14.92 -4.47
CA ILE A 109 3.85 -15.98 -3.51
C ILE A 109 4.46 -15.39 -2.22
N SER A 110 5.52 -14.57 -2.36
CA SER A 110 6.21 -13.99 -1.21
C SER A 110 5.38 -12.98 -0.40
N ALA A 111 4.29 -12.44 -0.97
CA ALA A 111 3.32 -11.60 -0.29
C ALA A 111 2.39 -12.43 0.59
N CYS A 112 1.98 -13.60 0.08
CA CYS A 112 1.15 -14.56 0.82
C CYS A 112 1.90 -15.18 2.00
N ASP A 113 3.19 -15.50 1.84
CA ASP A 113 4.03 -15.96 2.94
C ASP A 113 4.13 -14.93 4.06
N ASP A 114 4.30 -13.66 3.69
CA ASP A 114 4.34 -12.53 4.62
C ASP A 114 3.01 -12.38 5.38
N MET A 115 1.88 -12.41 4.67
CA MET A 115 0.55 -12.29 5.29
C MET A 115 0.24 -13.47 6.22
N LYS A 116 0.60 -14.70 5.82
CA LYS A 116 0.50 -15.89 6.68
C LYS A 116 1.32 -15.71 7.95
N ARG A 117 2.57 -15.25 7.83
CA ARG A 117 3.44 -15.04 8.98
C ARG A 117 2.92 -13.96 9.92
N ALA A 118 2.35 -12.89 9.38
CA ALA A 118 1.70 -11.85 10.18
C ALA A 118 0.57 -12.42 11.04
N LYS A 119 -0.30 -13.25 10.45
CA LYS A 119 -1.40 -13.92 11.17
C LYS A 119 -0.88 -14.88 12.25
N GLU A 120 0.13 -15.70 11.96
CA GLU A 120 0.76 -16.59 12.95
C GLU A 120 1.36 -15.85 14.15
N LEU A 121 1.84 -14.62 13.93
CA LEU A 121 2.38 -13.74 14.97
C LEU A 121 1.29 -12.91 15.67
N GLY A 122 0.02 -13.13 15.36
CA GLY A 122 -1.11 -12.44 15.98
C GLY A 122 -1.31 -11.00 15.49
N TYR A 123 -0.88 -10.66 14.27
CA TYR A 123 -1.35 -9.42 13.65
C TYR A 123 -2.87 -9.49 13.50
N ASP A 124 -3.56 -8.51 14.05
CA ASP A 124 -4.99 -8.35 13.88
C ASP A 124 -5.31 -6.85 13.84
N SER A 125 -6.11 -6.44 12.86
CA SER A 125 -6.67 -5.10 12.79
C SER A 125 -8.14 -5.22 12.45
N ASP A 126 -8.96 -4.31 12.98
CA ASP A 126 -10.41 -4.31 12.75
C ASP A 126 -10.79 -4.30 11.25
N SER A 127 -9.87 -3.87 10.39
CA SER A 127 -10.02 -3.79 8.94
C SER A 127 -9.47 -4.99 8.16
N THR A 128 -8.79 -5.95 8.81
CA THR A 128 -8.12 -7.05 8.10
C THR A 128 -9.11 -8.17 7.80
N ASN A 129 -9.43 -8.35 6.51
CA ASN A 129 -10.18 -9.52 6.05
C ASN A 129 -9.22 -10.70 5.82
N TRP A 130 -8.98 -11.49 6.87
CA TRP A 130 -8.13 -12.67 6.76
C TRP A 130 -8.67 -13.75 5.83
N GLU A 131 -9.98 -13.93 5.75
CA GLU A 131 -10.59 -14.93 4.87
C GLU A 131 -10.29 -14.60 3.40
N GLY A 132 -10.49 -13.34 3.01
CA GLY A 132 -10.19 -12.87 1.66
C GLY A 132 -8.69 -12.96 1.32
N ILE A 133 -7.83 -12.66 2.29
CA ILE A 133 -6.38 -12.79 2.13
C ILE A 133 -5.96 -14.25 1.92
N LEU A 134 -6.47 -15.17 2.76
CA LEU A 134 -6.15 -16.60 2.66
C LEU A 134 -6.67 -17.19 1.34
N GLN A 135 -7.89 -16.83 0.94
CA GLN A 135 -8.48 -17.26 -0.32
C GLN A 135 -7.66 -16.76 -1.52
N MET A 136 -7.24 -15.49 -1.52
CA MET A 136 -6.36 -14.94 -2.56
C MET A 136 -5.02 -15.69 -2.63
N CYS A 137 -4.54 -16.18 -1.49
CA CYS A 137 -3.27 -16.87 -1.36
C CYS A 137 -3.36 -18.39 -1.58
N GLY A 138 -4.56 -18.93 -1.78
CA GLY A 138 -4.78 -20.37 -2.00
C GLY A 138 -4.53 -21.24 -0.77
N PHE A 139 -4.74 -20.70 0.43
CA PHE A 139 -4.67 -21.43 1.70
C PHE A 139 -6.05 -21.85 2.20
#